data_AF-A0A5N5PPK7-F1
#
_entry.id   AF-A0A5N5PPK7-F1
#
_cell.length_a   1.000
_cell.length_b   1.000
_cell.length_c   1.000
_cell.angle_alpha   90.00
_cell.angle_beta   90.00
_cell.angle_gamma   90.00
#
_symmetry.space_group_name_H-M   'P 1'
#
loop_
_entity.id
_entity.type
_entity.pdbx_description
1 polymer ?
#
loop_
_entity_poly.entity_id
_entity_poly.type
_entity_poly.pdbx_seq_one_letter_code
_entity_poly.pdbx_strand_id
1 'polypeptide(L)'
;MAGDLEEKKRYAETGKQIGEQAISVNPMCAESHQWYAILCGLLSEYESVQNKIKNGYLFKDHLDKAIELKPQDPQSYYLLGRWCYAVAQCTWIERKIAATLFGEPPSATVHDALQNFLKAEEICPKYSKYNYVFLAKCYKDLGQKNQAKMMCDAGSDMKTITKDDEEAQKELDSILLSL
;
A
#
# COMPACT_ATOMS: atom_id res chain seq x y z
N MET A 1 6.39 22.69 -2.82
CA MET A 1 5.83 23.97 -2.33
C MET A 1 4.57 23.66 -1.53
N ALA A 2 4.31 24.37 -0.42
CA ALA A 2 3.16 24.08 0.45
C ALA A 2 1.81 24.11 -0.28
N GLY A 3 1.66 24.94 -1.32
CA GLY A 3 0.44 25.00 -2.14
C GLY A 3 0.12 23.72 -2.93
N ASP A 4 1.14 22.94 -3.34
CA ASP A 4 0.94 21.66 -4.05
C ASP A 4 0.38 20.58 -3.11
N LEU A 5 0.75 20.61 -1.82
CA LEU A 5 0.28 19.65 -0.83
C LEU A 5 -1.18 19.88 -0.43
N GLU A 6 -1.57 21.15 -0.26
CA GLU A 6 -2.95 21.52 0.05
C GLU A 6 -3.89 21.19 -1.13
N GLU A 7 -3.42 21.38 -2.37
CA GLU A 7 -4.18 21.01 -3.56
C GLU A 7 -4.37 19.50 -3.69
N LYS A 8 -3.30 18.71 -3.46
CA LYS A 8 -3.36 17.24 -3.42
C LYS A 8 -4.35 16.73 -2.38
N LYS A 9 -4.32 17.31 -1.18
CA LYS A 9 -5.29 16.99 -0.12
C LYS A 9 -6.72 17.26 -0.58
N ARG A 10 -7.00 18.45 -1.13
CA ARG A 10 -8.34 18.82 -1.61
C ARG A 10 -8.84 17.88 -2.71
N TYR A 11 -7.97 17.47 -3.63
CA TYR A 11 -8.30 16.49 -4.67
C TYR A 11 -8.62 15.12 -4.07
N ALA A 12 -7.84 14.66 -3.10
CA ALA A 12 -8.10 13.39 -2.42
C ALA A 12 -9.41 13.42 -1.61
N GLU A 13 -9.73 14.53 -0.94
CA GLU A 13 -10.99 14.71 -0.20
C GLU A 13 -12.20 14.68 -1.14
N THR A 14 -12.15 15.47 -2.21
CA THR A 14 -13.21 15.53 -3.23
C THR A 14 -13.37 14.16 -3.91
N GLY A 15 -12.26 13.53 -4.28
CA GLY A 15 -12.25 12.20 -4.88
C GLY A 15 -12.89 11.16 -3.96
N LYS A 16 -12.60 11.19 -2.65
CA LYS A 16 -13.18 10.25 -1.68
C LYS A 16 -14.70 10.39 -1.59
N GLN A 17 -15.23 11.61 -1.58
CA GLN A 17 -16.68 11.86 -1.59
C GLN A 17 -17.35 11.33 -2.87
N ILE A 18 -16.71 11.55 -4.03
CA ILE A 18 -17.21 11.01 -5.30
C ILE A 18 -17.15 9.48 -5.31
N GLY A 19 -16.08 8.89 -4.78
CA GLY A 19 -15.92 7.44 -4.66
C GLY A 19 -17.02 6.82 -3.79
N GLU A 20 -17.37 7.46 -2.67
CA GLU A 20 -18.49 7.04 -1.80
C GLU A 20 -19.82 7.02 -2.55
N GLN A 21 -20.08 8.08 -3.33
CA GLN A 21 -21.28 8.16 -4.17
C GLN A 21 -21.29 7.05 -5.23
N ALA A 22 -20.16 6.83 -5.92
CA ALA A 22 -20.03 5.78 -6.92
C ALA A 22 -20.32 4.38 -6.34
N ILE A 23 -19.83 4.11 -5.13
CA ILE A 23 -20.08 2.85 -4.42
C ILE A 23 -21.56 2.72 -4.04
N SER A 24 -22.20 3.80 -3.57
CA SER A 24 -23.63 3.74 -3.24
C SER A 24 -24.52 3.47 -4.46
N VAL A 25 -24.12 3.92 -5.65
CA VAL A 25 -24.80 3.63 -6.92
C VAL A 25 -24.55 2.20 -7.39
N ASN A 26 -23.31 1.70 -7.28
CA ASN A 26 -22.96 0.33 -7.64
C ASN A 26 -21.99 -0.31 -6.64
N PRO A 27 -22.50 -0.98 -5.59
CA PRO A 27 -21.67 -1.65 -4.58
C PRO A 27 -20.89 -2.86 -5.09
N MET A 28 -21.13 -3.29 -6.33
CA MET A 28 -20.46 -4.44 -6.96
C MET A 28 -19.38 -4.00 -7.96
N CYS A 29 -19.04 -2.71 -7.99
CA CYS A 29 -17.97 -2.18 -8.83
C CYS A 29 -16.61 -2.27 -8.13
N ALA A 30 -15.75 -3.21 -8.55
CA ALA A 30 -14.43 -3.41 -7.97
C ALA A 30 -13.57 -2.14 -8.03
N GLU A 31 -13.61 -1.45 -9.17
CA GLU A 31 -12.85 -0.22 -9.41
C GLU A 31 -13.28 0.91 -8.47
N SER A 32 -14.58 1.05 -8.19
CA SER A 32 -15.08 2.07 -7.26
C SER A 32 -14.56 1.83 -5.85
N HIS A 33 -14.58 0.58 -5.39
CA HIS A 33 -14.01 0.19 -4.10
C HIS A 33 -12.49 0.43 -4.05
N GLN A 34 -11.76 0.03 -5.10
CA GLN A 34 -10.30 0.21 -5.17
C GLN A 34 -9.91 1.68 -5.14
N TRP A 35 -10.55 2.53 -5.96
CA TRP A 35 -10.27 3.97 -5.97
C TRP A 35 -10.59 4.63 -4.63
N TYR A 36 -11.71 4.27 -3.99
CA TYR A 36 -12.04 4.76 -2.66
C TYR A 36 -10.97 4.38 -1.62
N ALA A 37 -10.47 3.14 -1.66
CA ALA A 37 -9.37 2.71 -0.81
C ALA A 37 -8.10 3.54 -1.07
N ILE A 38 -7.68 3.71 -2.34
CA ILE A 38 -6.52 4.53 -2.71
C ILE A 38 -6.64 5.95 -2.14
N LEU A 39 -7.81 6.57 -2.26
CA LEU A 39 -8.08 7.92 -1.74
C LEU A 39 -8.03 7.98 -0.20
N CYS A 40 -8.51 6.95 0.50
CA CYS A 40 -8.30 6.83 1.95
C CYS A 40 -6.81 6.75 2.31
N GLY A 41 -6.03 6.00 1.55
CA GLY A 41 -4.57 5.90 1.72
C GLY A 41 -3.87 7.24 1.53
N LEU A 42 -4.20 7.97 0.46
CA LEU A 42 -3.65 9.29 0.18
C LEU A 42 -3.98 10.31 1.28
N LEU A 43 -5.22 10.35 1.76
CA LEU A 43 -5.61 11.26 2.84
C LEU A 43 -4.90 10.99 4.16
N SER A 44 -4.49 9.74 4.40
CA SER A 44 -3.81 9.34 5.62
C SER A 44 -2.46 10.06 5.85
N GLU A 45 -1.87 10.64 4.80
CA GLU A 45 -0.64 11.44 4.85
C GLU A 45 -0.86 12.88 5.37
N TYR A 46 -2.12 13.36 5.37
CA TYR A 46 -2.48 14.75 5.66
C TYR A 46 -3.36 14.92 6.90
N GLU A 47 -3.59 13.84 7.63
CA GLU A 47 -4.58 13.78 8.70
C GLU A 47 -3.97 13.41 10.06
N SER A 48 -4.74 13.64 11.13
CA SER A 48 -4.35 13.24 12.48
C SER A 48 -4.14 11.73 12.58
N VAL A 49 -3.39 11.26 13.59
CA VAL A 49 -3.19 9.82 13.83
C VAL A 49 -4.52 9.06 13.92
N GLN A 50 -5.53 9.66 14.57
CA GLN A 50 -6.88 9.09 14.65
C GLN A 50 -7.53 8.90 13.28
N ASN A 51 -7.47 9.92 12.42
CA ASN A 51 -8.05 9.85 11.08
C ASN A 51 -7.25 8.92 10.15
N LYS A 52 -5.92 8.89 10.29
CA LYS A 52 -5.04 7.90 9.62
C LYS A 52 -5.46 6.47 9.97
N ILE A 53 -5.72 6.19 11.24
CA ILE A 53 -6.22 4.88 11.68
C ILE A 53 -7.59 4.61 11.06
N LYS A 54 -8.54 5.55 11.15
CA LYS A 54 -9.88 5.43 10.55
C LYS A 54 -9.79 5.11 9.04
N ASN A 55 -8.98 5.84 8.30
CA ASN A 55 -8.77 5.59 6.88
C ASN A 55 -8.06 4.26 6.63
N GLY A 56 -7.20 3.80 7.53
CA GLY A 56 -6.58 2.47 7.45
C GLY A 56 -7.60 1.32 7.50
N TYR A 57 -8.65 1.45 8.32
CA TYR A 57 -9.77 0.50 8.34
C TYR A 57 -10.59 0.57 7.04
N LEU A 58 -11.01 1.79 6.64
CA LEU A 58 -11.77 1.98 5.39
C LEU A 58 -11.00 1.49 4.17
N PHE A 59 -9.70 1.75 4.12
CA PHE A 59 -8.82 1.25 3.07
C PHE A 59 -8.90 -0.28 2.98
N LYS A 60 -8.77 -0.97 4.11
CA LYS A 60 -8.78 -2.43 4.17
C LYS A 60 -10.13 -3.00 3.73
N ASP A 61 -11.23 -2.49 4.30
CA ASP A 61 -12.58 -2.98 4.02
C ASP A 61 -12.93 -2.86 2.53
N HIS A 62 -12.65 -1.69 1.93
CA HIS A 62 -12.93 -1.47 0.52
C HIS A 62 -11.96 -2.24 -0.38
N LEU A 63 -10.69 -2.36 -0.01
CA LEU A 63 -9.73 -3.13 -0.80
C LEU A 63 -10.06 -4.63 -0.79
N ASP A 64 -10.48 -5.18 0.34
CA ASP A 64 -10.94 -6.57 0.43
C ASP A 64 -12.14 -6.81 -0.47
N LYS A 65 -13.11 -5.88 -0.48
CA LYS A 65 -14.24 -5.96 -1.40
C LYS A 65 -13.81 -5.88 -2.86
N ALA A 66 -12.84 -5.02 -3.20
CA ALA A 66 -12.29 -4.94 -4.55
C ALA A 66 -11.61 -6.26 -4.98
N ILE A 67 -10.87 -6.91 -4.07
CA ILE A 67 -10.26 -8.23 -4.31
C ILE A 67 -11.33 -9.32 -4.48
N GLU A 68 -12.37 -9.32 -3.66
CA GLU A 68 -13.51 -10.25 -3.79
C GLU A 68 -14.17 -10.14 -5.18
N LEU A 69 -14.39 -8.91 -5.64
CA LEU A 69 -15.03 -8.63 -6.93
C LEU A 69 -14.11 -8.85 -8.13
N LYS A 70 -12.80 -8.62 -7.98
CA LYS A 70 -11.79 -8.71 -9.04
C LYS A 70 -10.50 -9.34 -8.52
N PRO A 71 -10.48 -10.68 -8.30
CA PRO A 71 -9.37 -11.38 -7.65
C PRO A 71 -8.11 -11.52 -8.52
N GLN A 72 -8.14 -11.09 -9.78
CA GLN A 72 -7.02 -11.12 -10.72
C GLN A 72 -6.45 -9.73 -11.00
N ASP A 73 -6.65 -8.79 -10.06
CA ASP A 73 -6.07 -7.45 -10.15
C ASP A 73 -4.76 -7.34 -9.34
N PRO A 74 -3.59 -7.24 -10.00
CA PRO A 74 -2.31 -7.15 -9.29
C PRO A 74 -2.21 -5.89 -8.42
N GLN A 75 -2.90 -4.80 -8.79
CA GLN A 75 -2.88 -3.56 -8.03
C GLN A 75 -3.50 -3.74 -6.65
N SER A 76 -4.59 -4.51 -6.56
CA SER A 76 -5.26 -4.76 -5.29
C SER A 76 -4.37 -5.51 -4.30
N TYR A 77 -3.63 -6.52 -4.76
CA TYR A 77 -2.68 -7.23 -3.90
C TYR A 77 -1.44 -6.39 -3.56
N TYR A 78 -0.93 -5.59 -4.50
CA TYR A 78 0.14 -4.64 -4.21
C TYR A 78 -0.28 -3.65 -3.10
N LEU A 79 -1.48 -3.09 -3.19
CA LEU A 79 -2.04 -2.18 -2.19
C LEU A 79 -2.25 -2.88 -0.84
N LEU A 80 -2.70 -4.14 -0.84
CA LEU A 80 -2.91 -4.91 0.39
C LEU A 80 -1.57 -5.25 1.04
N GLY A 81 -0.55 -5.59 0.25
CA GLY A 81 0.82 -5.78 0.72
C GLY A 81 1.37 -4.52 1.39
N ARG A 82 1.14 -3.34 0.80
CA ARG A 82 1.53 -2.06 1.40
C ARG A 82 0.82 -1.80 2.72
N TRP A 83 -0.48 -2.11 2.81
CA TRP A 83 -1.23 -1.99 4.06
C TRP A 83 -0.68 -2.94 5.12
N CYS A 84 -0.47 -4.22 4.80
CA CYS A 84 0.10 -5.20 5.71
C CYS A 84 1.48 -4.78 6.22
N TYR A 85 2.34 -4.29 5.32
CA TYR A 85 3.66 -3.79 5.68
C TYR A 85 3.55 -2.59 6.63
N ALA A 86 2.71 -1.61 6.33
CA ALA A 86 2.52 -0.44 7.19
C ALA A 86 2.01 -0.82 8.59
N VAL A 87 1.04 -1.73 8.67
CA VAL A 87 0.48 -2.23 9.95
C VAL A 87 1.52 -3.02 10.75
N ALA A 88 2.34 -3.84 10.08
CA ALA A 88 3.43 -4.57 10.74
C ALA A 88 4.43 -3.61 11.39
N GLN A 89 4.66 -2.44 10.81
CA GLN A 89 5.56 -1.40 11.30
C GLN A 89 4.91 -0.44 12.33
N CYS A 90 3.60 -0.54 12.59
CA CYS A 90 2.92 0.34 13.55
C CYS A 90 3.49 0.19 14.96
N THR A 91 3.78 1.34 15.56
CA THR A 91 4.29 1.44 16.94
C THR A 91 3.24 0.98 17.96
N TRP A 92 3.70 0.62 19.17
CA TRP A 92 2.80 0.24 20.26
C TRP A 92 1.79 1.35 20.63
N ILE A 93 2.18 2.62 20.49
CA ILE A 93 1.32 3.77 20.77
C ILE A 93 0.18 3.85 19.74
N GLU A 94 0.49 3.73 18.45
CA GLU A 94 -0.52 3.71 17.38
C GLU A 94 -1.50 2.56 17.55
N ARG A 95 -1.01 1.36 17.92
CA ARG A 95 -1.86 0.19 18.21
C ARG A 95 -2.81 0.44 19.38
N LYS A 96 -2.35 1.13 20.44
CA LYS A 96 -3.20 1.46 21.60
C LYS A 96 -4.28 2.49 21.27
N ILE A 97 -3.96 3.51 20.46
CA ILE A 97 -4.95 4.48 19.97
C ILE A 97 -5.99 3.77 19.12
N ALA A 98 -5.56 2.91 18.20
CA ALA A 98 -6.46 2.12 17.38
C ALA A 98 -7.38 1.26 18.24
N ALA A 99 -6.84 0.59 19.26
CA ALA A 99 -7.64 -0.25 20.13
C ALA A 99 -8.70 0.53 20.93
N THR A 100 -8.33 1.72 21.42
CA THR A 100 -9.22 2.56 22.23
C THR A 100 -10.38 3.13 21.42
N LEU A 101 -10.14 3.47 20.15
CA LEU A 101 -11.11 4.16 19.29
C LEU A 101 -11.94 3.20 18.43
N PHE A 102 -11.37 2.05 18.04
CA PHE A 102 -11.93 1.16 17.03
C PHE A 102 -12.04 -0.30 17.49
N GLY A 103 -11.67 -0.63 18.74
CA GLY A 103 -11.81 -1.97 19.29
C GLY A 103 -10.55 -2.82 19.13
N GLU A 104 -10.58 -3.86 18.30
CA GLU A 104 -9.37 -4.65 18.03
C GLU A 104 -8.55 -3.97 16.92
N PRO A 105 -7.29 -3.58 17.17
CA PRO A 105 -6.46 -2.92 16.17
C PRO A 105 -6.13 -3.91 15.03
N PRO A 106 -6.08 -3.46 13.76
CA PRO A 106 -5.70 -4.34 12.68
C PRO A 106 -4.31 -4.90 12.95
N SER A 107 -4.16 -6.20 12.77
CA SER A 107 -2.88 -6.88 12.87
C SER A 107 -2.48 -7.42 11.50
N ALA A 108 -1.24 -7.19 11.12
CA ALA A 108 -0.60 -7.81 9.98
C ALA A 108 0.88 -7.99 10.29
N THR A 109 1.50 -8.91 9.56
CA THR A 109 2.92 -9.24 9.68
C THR A 109 3.65 -8.88 8.39
N VAL A 110 4.98 -8.82 8.46
CA VAL A 110 5.84 -8.70 7.27
C VAL A 110 5.63 -9.91 6.33
N HIS A 111 5.27 -11.08 6.87
CA HIS A 111 4.96 -12.25 6.05
C HIS A 111 3.68 -12.05 5.23
N ASP A 112 2.62 -11.49 5.83
CA ASP A 112 1.38 -11.17 5.11
C ASP A 112 1.64 -10.18 3.97
N ALA A 113 2.49 -9.18 4.22
CA ALA A 113 2.91 -8.22 3.20
C ALA A 113 3.64 -8.93 2.05
N LEU A 114 4.63 -9.77 2.37
CA LEU A 114 5.40 -10.53 1.39
C LEU A 114 4.50 -11.38 0.48
N GLN A 115 3.55 -12.12 1.06
CA GLN A 115 2.64 -12.97 0.28
C GLN A 115 1.80 -12.17 -0.72
N ASN A 116 1.33 -10.99 -0.32
CA ASN A 116 0.55 -10.12 -1.20
C ASN A 116 1.39 -9.53 -2.35
N PHE A 117 2.63 -9.11 -2.09
CA PHE A 117 3.53 -8.63 -3.14
C PHE A 117 3.93 -9.75 -4.12
N LEU A 118 4.14 -10.98 -3.61
CA LEU A 118 4.36 -12.15 -4.45
C LEU A 118 3.11 -12.47 -5.29
N LYS A 119 1.91 -12.33 -4.73
CA LYS A 119 0.66 -12.53 -5.48
C LYS A 119 0.51 -11.52 -6.61
N ALA A 120 0.91 -10.27 -6.41
CA ALA A 120 0.93 -9.27 -7.47
C ALA A 120 1.88 -9.66 -8.62
N GLU A 121 3.08 -10.19 -8.32
CA GLU A 121 4.00 -10.72 -9.36
C GLU A 121 3.45 -11.99 -10.04
N GLU A 122 2.76 -12.86 -9.30
CA GLU A 122 2.15 -14.07 -9.87
C GLU A 122 1.09 -13.72 -10.92
N ILE A 123 0.27 -12.70 -10.63
CA ILE A 123 -0.79 -12.23 -11.53
C ILE A 123 -0.20 -11.45 -12.71
N CYS A 124 0.77 -10.56 -12.45
CA CYS A 124 1.41 -9.72 -13.44
C CYS A 124 2.93 -9.71 -13.23
N PRO A 125 3.67 -10.56 -13.96
CA PRO A 125 5.12 -10.59 -13.85
C PRO A 125 5.74 -9.21 -14.17
N LYS A 126 6.66 -8.76 -13.31
CA LYS A 126 7.26 -7.42 -13.37
C LYS A 126 6.22 -6.30 -13.23
N TYR A 127 5.24 -6.50 -12.34
CA TYR A 127 4.08 -5.61 -12.17
C TYR A 127 4.49 -4.15 -12.00
N SER A 128 5.38 -3.87 -11.05
CA SER A 128 5.95 -2.53 -10.86
C SER A 128 7.30 -2.60 -10.17
N LYS A 129 8.17 -1.63 -10.44
CA LYS A 129 9.50 -1.54 -9.80
C LYS A 129 9.38 -1.37 -8.28
N TYR A 130 8.36 -0.64 -7.82
CA TYR A 130 8.05 -0.52 -6.39
C TYR A 130 7.62 -1.83 -5.74
N ASN A 131 7.00 -2.76 -6.48
CA ASN A 131 6.71 -4.09 -5.93
C ASN A 131 8.02 -4.80 -5.52
N TYR A 132 9.07 -4.70 -6.32
CA TYR A 132 10.39 -5.25 -5.99
C TYR A 132 11.05 -4.55 -4.80
N VAL A 133 10.86 -3.23 -4.65
CA VAL A 133 11.30 -2.49 -3.45
C VAL A 133 10.70 -3.12 -2.20
N PHE A 134 9.38 -3.36 -2.20
CA PHE A 134 8.71 -3.93 -1.04
C PHE A 134 9.02 -5.41 -0.83
N LEU A 135 9.20 -6.21 -1.90
CA LEU A 135 9.70 -7.58 -1.78
C LEU A 135 11.09 -7.60 -1.12
N ALA A 136 12.01 -6.73 -1.54
CA ALA A 136 13.34 -6.61 -0.96
C ALA A 136 13.29 -6.20 0.52
N LYS A 137 12.46 -5.20 0.88
CA LYS A 137 12.22 -4.80 2.27
C LYS A 137 11.69 -5.96 3.12
N CYS A 138 10.67 -6.66 2.65
CA CYS A 138 10.08 -7.77 3.39
C CYS A 138 11.11 -8.89 3.64
N TYR A 139 11.85 -9.31 2.61
CA TYR A 139 12.89 -10.32 2.77
C TYR A 139 14.00 -9.87 3.72
N LYS A 140 14.41 -8.61 3.67
CA LYS A 140 15.42 -8.04 4.59
C LYS A 140 14.92 -8.09 6.04
N ASP A 141 13.70 -7.62 6.29
CA ASP A 141 13.08 -7.61 7.62
C ASP A 141 12.88 -9.03 8.19
N LEU A 142 12.69 -10.02 7.33
CA LEU A 142 12.64 -11.45 7.68
C LEU A 142 14.03 -12.09 7.83
N GLY A 143 15.12 -11.33 7.72
CA GLY A 143 16.50 -11.82 7.82
C GLY A 143 17.00 -12.58 6.59
N GLN A 144 16.22 -12.62 5.50
CA GLN A 144 16.52 -13.37 4.28
C GLN A 144 17.33 -12.52 3.28
N LYS A 145 18.55 -12.13 3.67
CA LYS A 145 19.41 -11.19 2.92
C LYS A 145 19.65 -11.58 1.46
N ASN A 146 19.87 -12.87 1.18
CA ASN A 146 20.09 -13.34 -0.20
C ASN A 146 18.85 -13.10 -1.08
N GLN A 147 17.65 -13.38 -0.56
CA GLN A 147 16.40 -13.12 -1.29
C GLN A 147 16.18 -11.62 -1.47
N ALA A 148 16.45 -10.81 -0.44
CA ALA A 148 16.38 -9.36 -0.56
C ALA A 148 17.29 -8.82 -1.67
N LYS A 149 18.54 -9.31 -1.74
CA LYS A 149 19.48 -8.95 -2.81
C LYS A 149 18.95 -9.37 -4.19
N MET A 150 18.41 -10.58 -4.32
CA MET A 150 17.81 -11.03 -5.58
C MET A 150 16.67 -10.13 -6.05
N MET A 151 15.85 -9.63 -5.13
CA MET A 151 14.77 -8.69 -5.47
C MET A 151 15.31 -7.31 -5.85
N CYS A 152 16.37 -6.82 -5.18
CA CYS A 152 17.08 -5.60 -5.58
C CYS A 152 17.64 -5.70 -7.00
N ASP A 153 18.34 -6.80 -7.30
CA ASP A 153 18.94 -7.05 -8.61
C ASP A 153 17.82 -7.12 -9.68
N ALA A 154 16.75 -7.91 -9.45
CA ALA A 154 15.64 -8.05 -10.38
C ALA A 154 14.86 -6.74 -10.63
N GLY A 155 14.62 -5.94 -9.58
CA GLY A 155 13.98 -4.64 -9.71
C GLY A 155 14.86 -3.62 -10.46
N SER A 156 16.18 -3.68 -10.27
CA SER A 156 17.13 -2.79 -10.95
C SER A 156 17.24 -3.07 -12.45
N ASP A 157 17.07 -4.33 -12.86
CA ASP A 157 17.01 -4.75 -14.26
C ASP A 157 15.75 -4.25 -15.00
N MET A 158 14.74 -3.74 -14.28
CA MET A 158 13.55 -3.13 -14.89
C MET A 158 13.86 -1.74 -15.46
N LYS A 159 13.24 -1.43 -16.61
CA LYS A 159 13.34 -0.11 -17.24
C LYS A 159 12.84 0.98 -16.30
N THR A 160 13.59 2.08 -16.22
CA THR A 160 13.19 3.30 -15.51
C THR A 160 12.56 4.26 -16.53
N ILE A 161 11.25 4.51 -16.43
CA ILE A 161 10.50 5.33 -17.40
C ILE A 161 9.87 6.54 -16.71
N THR A 162 9.34 6.34 -15.50
CA THR A 162 8.63 7.35 -14.73
C THR A 162 9.48 7.87 -13.58
N LYS A 163 9.06 9.00 -12.99
CA LYS A 163 9.68 9.52 -11.76
C LYS A 163 9.57 8.51 -10.61
N ASP A 164 8.44 7.83 -10.51
CA ASP A 164 8.23 6.77 -9.52
C ASP A 164 9.24 5.62 -9.71
N ASP A 165 9.59 5.27 -10.96
CA ASP A 165 10.63 4.26 -11.21
C ASP A 165 12.03 4.74 -10.77
N GLU A 166 12.33 6.04 -10.92
CA GLU A 166 13.59 6.64 -10.45
C GLU A 166 13.67 6.63 -8.92
N GLU A 167 12.58 6.93 -8.24
CA GLU A 167 12.48 6.87 -6.78
C GLU A 167 12.59 5.42 -6.28
N ALA A 168 11.90 4.49 -6.94
CA ALA A 168 12.03 3.07 -6.65
C ALA A 168 13.49 2.59 -6.81
N GLN A 169 14.19 3.01 -7.87
CA GLN A 169 15.61 2.66 -8.04
C GLN A 169 16.47 3.13 -6.87
N LYS A 170 16.30 4.39 -6.42
CA LYS A 170 17.05 4.92 -5.27
C LYS A 170 16.78 4.10 -4.00
N GLU A 171 15.55 3.64 -3.81
CA GLU A 171 15.22 2.77 -2.69
C GLU A 171 15.88 1.39 -2.81
N LEU A 172 15.90 0.77 -3.99
CA LEU A 172 16.59 -0.50 -4.22
C LEU A 172 18.09 -0.38 -3.92
N ASP A 173 18.73 0.69 -4.39
CA ASP A 173 20.15 0.96 -4.14
C ASP A 173 20.44 1.12 -2.63
N SER A 174 19.58 1.88 -1.93
CA SER A 174 19.67 2.07 -0.49
C SER A 174 19.50 0.76 0.29
N ILE A 175 18.56 -0.09 -0.12
CA ILE A 175 18.37 -1.41 0.49
C ILE A 175 19.62 -2.24 0.26
N LEU A 176 20.13 -2.32 -0.97
CA LEU A 176 21.30 -3.12 -1.33
C LEU A 176 22.55 -2.73 -0.53
N LEU A 177 22.78 -1.44 -0.31
CA LEU A 177 23.86 -0.92 0.53
C LEU A 177 23.77 -1.33 2.01
N SER A 178 22.58 -1.73 2.45
CA SER A 178 22.26 -2.04 3.86
C SER A 178 22.05 -3.53 4.15
N LEU A 179 22.22 -4.39 3.15
CA LEU A 179 22.18 -5.86 3.28
C LEU A 179 23.50 -6.39 3.84
#